data_AF-A0A0B8QK76-F1
#
_entry.id   AF-A0A0B8QK76-F1
#
_cell.length_a   1.000
_cell.length_b   1.000
_cell.length_c   1.000
_cell.angle_alpha   90.00
_cell.angle_beta   90.00
_cell.angle_gamma   90.00
#
_symmetry.space_group_name_H-M   'P 1'
#
loop_
_entity.id
_entity.type
_entity.pdbx_description
1 polymer ?
#
loop_
_entity_poly.entity_id
_entity_poly.type
_entity_poly.pdbx_seq_one_letter_code
_entity_poly.pdbx_strand_id
1 'polypeptide(L)'
;MLKVADEKDAQRAEANRQVLVSLAKLEGIKLLAEGEETPACATALVGKSELMIPMAGLIDKDAELARLQGEVKKTQGEIKRLEGKLNNQGFVAKAPEAVVAKEREKLVGYQETLTKLEEQMATIAAL
;
A
#
# COMPACT_ATOMS: atom_id res chain seq x y z
N MET A 1 -4.76 19.89 -1.89
CA MET A 1 -4.28 21.07 -1.15
C MET A 1 -3.48 21.94 -2.13
N LEU A 2 -3.48 23.25 -1.94
CA LEU A 2 -2.80 24.18 -2.83
C LEU A 2 -2.06 25.24 -2.00
N LYS A 3 -0.74 25.32 -2.17
CA LYS A 3 0.07 26.41 -1.64
C LYS A 3 0.20 27.45 -2.76
N VAL A 4 -0.45 28.59 -2.56
CA VAL A 4 -0.54 29.65 -3.57
C VAL A 4 0.67 30.58 -3.49
N ALA A 5 1.14 31.03 -4.65
CA ALA A 5 2.29 31.93 -4.76
C ALA A 5 1.94 33.39 -4.47
N ASP A 6 0.73 33.81 -4.83
CA ASP A 6 0.27 35.18 -4.67
C ASP A 6 -1.25 35.24 -4.40
N GLU A 7 -1.70 36.43 -3.99
CA GLU A 7 -3.10 36.68 -3.64
C GLU A 7 -4.04 36.55 -4.85
N LYS A 8 -3.54 36.77 -6.08
CA LYS A 8 -4.34 36.61 -7.31
C LYS A 8 -4.62 35.14 -7.59
N ASP A 9 -3.65 34.26 -7.37
CA ASP A 9 -3.80 32.82 -7.48
C ASP A 9 -4.77 32.28 -6.41
N ALA A 10 -4.72 32.83 -5.20
CA ALA A 10 -5.72 32.52 -4.16
C ALA A 10 -7.14 32.90 -4.61
N GLN A 11 -7.32 34.13 -5.12
CA GLN A 11 -8.61 34.61 -5.61
C GLN A 11 -9.12 33.78 -6.79
N ARG A 12 -8.24 33.39 -7.73
CA ARG A 12 -8.60 32.54 -8.87
C ARG A 12 -9.01 31.14 -8.44
N ALA A 13 -8.26 30.53 -7.53
CA ALA A 13 -8.57 29.21 -7.00
C ALA A 13 -9.94 29.20 -6.30
N GLU A 14 -10.26 30.26 -5.55
CA GLU A 14 -11.55 30.39 -4.89
C GLU A 14 -12.69 30.68 -5.88
N ALA A 15 -12.51 31.65 -6.79
CA ALA A 15 -13.51 32.01 -7.80
C ALA A 15 -13.87 30.84 -8.74
N ASN A 16 -12.93 29.94 -8.98
CA ASN A 16 -13.11 28.77 -9.85
C ASN A 16 -13.27 27.45 -9.07
N ARG A 17 -13.41 27.50 -7.74
CA ARG A 17 -13.43 26.32 -6.86
C ARG A 17 -14.39 25.24 -7.36
N GLN A 18 -15.62 25.61 -7.70
CA GLN A 18 -16.65 24.65 -8.12
C GLN A 18 -16.29 23.93 -9.43
N VAL A 19 -15.71 24.66 -10.38
CA VAL A 19 -15.26 24.11 -11.66
C VAL A 19 -14.09 23.15 -11.45
N LEU A 20 -13.12 23.54 -10.61
CA LEU A 20 -11.96 22.70 -10.29
C LEU A 20 -12.37 21.41 -9.58
N VAL A 21 -13.27 21.51 -8.59
CA VAL A 21 -13.83 20.35 -7.88
C VAL A 21 -14.54 19.40 -8.84
N SER A 22 -15.37 19.91 -9.75
CA SER A 22 -16.12 19.09 -10.70
C SER A 22 -15.23 18.43 -11.75
N LEU A 23 -14.27 19.15 -12.33
CA LEU A 23 -13.43 18.64 -13.42
C LEU A 23 -12.39 17.63 -12.93
N ALA A 24 -11.80 17.89 -11.76
CA ALA A 24 -10.80 17.02 -11.17
C ALA A 24 -11.38 15.96 -10.21
N LYS A 25 -12.72 15.91 -10.05
CA LYS A 25 -13.44 14.98 -9.16
C LYS A 25 -12.89 15.00 -7.73
N LEU A 26 -12.67 16.20 -7.21
CA LEU A 26 -12.12 16.39 -5.87
C LEU A 26 -13.27 16.43 -4.86
N GLU A 27 -13.01 16.02 -3.62
CA GLU A 27 -13.91 16.30 -2.51
C GLU A 27 -13.84 17.79 -2.10
N GLY A 28 -12.68 18.42 -2.29
CA GLY A 28 -12.48 19.82 -1.99
C GLY A 28 -11.06 20.32 -2.25
N ILE A 29 -10.88 21.62 -2.09
CA ILE A 29 -9.60 22.31 -2.22
C ILE A 29 -9.30 23.05 -0.92
N LYS A 30 -8.18 22.73 -0.28
CA LYS A 30 -7.66 23.46 0.88
C LYS A 30 -6.48 24.33 0.44
N LEU A 31 -6.58 25.63 0.65
CA LEU A 31 -5.44 26.56 0.52
C LEU A 31 -4.58 26.42 1.78
N LEU A 32 -3.28 26.21 1.60
CA LEU A 32 -2.35 26.06 2.72
C LEU A 32 -1.82 27.43 3.16
N ALA A 33 -1.75 27.63 4.47
CA ALA A 33 -1.10 28.80 5.05
C ALA A 33 0.43 28.66 5.00
N GLU A 34 1.14 29.79 5.09
CA GLU A 34 2.60 29.78 5.13
C GLU A 34 3.09 29.07 6.41
N GLY A 35 3.93 28.05 6.23
CA GLY A 35 4.47 27.25 7.33
C GLY A 35 3.57 26.13 7.86
N GLU A 36 2.41 25.86 7.24
CA GLU A 36 1.56 24.74 7.62
C GLU A 36 2.24 23.40 7.28
N GLU A 37 2.27 22.46 8.24
CA GLU A 37 2.82 21.12 8.01
C GLU A 37 1.96 20.38 6.98
N THR A 38 2.61 19.74 6.01
CA THR A 38 1.97 18.97 4.96
C THR A 38 2.20 17.48 5.19
N PRO A 39 1.15 16.64 5.09
CA PRO A 39 1.31 15.19 5.16
C PRO A 39 2.10 14.68 3.96
N ALA A 40 2.40 13.38 3.91
CA ALA A 40 2.97 12.75 2.72
C ALA A 40 2.07 13.02 1.50
N CYS A 41 2.60 13.77 0.52
CA CYS A 41 1.85 14.22 -0.64
C CYS A 41 2.61 13.92 -1.93
N ALA A 42 1.86 13.63 -3.00
CA ALA A 42 2.36 13.86 -4.35
C ALA A 42 2.30 15.38 -4.62
N THR A 43 3.46 15.98 -4.93
CA THR A 43 3.57 17.42 -5.18
C THR A 43 3.85 17.72 -6.64
N ALA A 44 3.18 18.73 -7.19
CA ALA A 44 3.41 19.24 -8.53
C ALA A 44 3.50 20.78 -8.51
N LEU A 45 4.49 21.33 -9.22
CA LEU A 45 4.62 22.78 -9.39
C LEU A 45 3.73 23.25 -10.56
N VAL A 46 2.86 24.22 -10.29
CA VAL A 46 1.98 24.85 -11.29
C VAL A 46 2.30 26.34 -11.31
N GLY A 47 3.13 26.75 -12.28
CA GLY A 47 3.69 28.10 -12.30
C GLY A 47 4.59 28.32 -11.08
N LYS A 48 4.15 29.18 -10.15
CA LYS A 48 4.83 29.43 -8.86
C LYS A 48 4.12 28.79 -7.66
N SER A 49 2.93 28.24 -7.88
CA SER A 49 2.10 27.63 -6.84
C SER A 49 2.37 26.12 -6.77
N GLU A 50 2.26 25.52 -5.60
CA GLU A 50 2.47 24.07 -5.39
C GLU A 50 1.13 23.38 -5.16
N LEU A 51 0.79 22.44 -6.05
CA LEU A 51 -0.34 21.53 -5.88
C LEU A 51 0.13 20.31 -5.08
N MET A 52 -0.62 19.95 -4.06
CA MET A 52 -0.30 18.82 -3.18
C MET A 52 -1.52 17.92 -3.04
N ILE A 53 -1.38 16.66 -3.44
CA ILE A 53 -2.40 15.63 -3.24
C ILE A 53 -1.97 14.76 -2.06
N PRO A 54 -2.67 14.82 -0.91
CA PRO A 54 -2.42 13.91 0.19
C PRO A 54 -2.48 12.47 -0.29
N MET A 55 -1.46 11.68 0.04
CA MET A 55 -1.49 10.24 -0.22
C MET A 55 -2.34 9.50 0.82
N ALA A 56 -2.53 10.09 2.00
CA ALA A 56 -3.48 9.61 3.00
C ALA A 56 -4.92 9.65 2.43
N GLY A 57 -5.59 8.50 2.41
CA GLY A 57 -6.94 8.33 1.83
C GLY A 57 -6.98 7.79 0.40
N LEU A 58 -5.87 7.81 -0.36
CA LEU A 58 -5.75 7.06 -1.62
C LEU A 58 -5.51 5.55 -1.38
N ILE A 59 -4.94 5.22 -0.22
CA ILE A 59 -4.82 3.87 0.30
C ILE A 59 -5.69 3.83 1.55
N ASP A 60 -6.77 3.05 1.53
CA ASP A 60 -7.48 2.68 2.75
C ASP A 60 -6.56 1.73 3.52
N LYS A 61 -5.80 2.30 4.46
CA LYS A 61 -4.78 1.60 5.23
C LYS A 61 -5.39 0.42 5.99
N ASP A 62 -6.58 0.59 6.57
CA ASP A 62 -7.23 -0.46 7.35
C ASP A 62 -7.72 -1.59 6.43
N ALA A 63 -8.29 -1.26 5.28
CA ALA A 63 -8.69 -2.26 4.29
C ALA A 63 -7.50 -3.00 3.69
N GLU A 64 -6.40 -2.30 3.39
CA GLU A 64 -5.19 -2.89 2.83
C GLU A 64 -4.46 -3.76 3.86
N LEU A 65 -4.34 -3.30 5.12
CA LEU A 65 -3.83 -4.13 6.21
C LEU A 65 -4.69 -5.36 6.43
N ALA A 66 -6.02 -5.24 6.39
CA ALA A 66 -6.93 -6.38 6.51
C ALA A 66 -6.76 -7.39 5.36
N ARG A 67 -6.60 -6.91 4.12
CA ARG A 67 -6.31 -7.75 2.95
C ARG A 67 -4.99 -8.49 3.11
N LEU A 68 -3.91 -7.78 3.45
CA LEU A 68 -2.58 -8.33 3.66
C LEU A 68 -2.55 -9.34 4.81
N GLN A 69 -3.21 -9.06 5.94
CA GLN A 69 -3.36 -10.02 7.04
C GLN A 69 -4.09 -11.29 6.60
N GLY A 70 -5.11 -11.16 5.75
CA GLY A 70 -5.80 -12.29 5.14
C GLY A 70 -4.88 -13.16 4.28
N GLU A 71 -4.02 -12.54 3.48
CA GLU A 71 -3.03 -13.24 2.64
C GLU A 71 -1.93 -13.90 3.47
N VAL A 72 -1.40 -13.20 4.49
CA VAL A 72 -0.44 -13.75 5.46
C VAL A 72 -1.01 -15.01 6.12
N LYS A 73 -2.24 -14.97 6.63
CA LYS A 73 -2.90 -16.13 7.27
C LYS A 73 -3.04 -17.31 6.30
N LYS A 74 -3.40 -17.06 5.04
CA LYS A 74 -3.51 -18.11 4.02
C LYS A 74 -2.16 -18.74 3.73
N THR A 75 -1.13 -17.93 3.49
CA THR A 75 0.23 -18.37 3.20
C THR A 75 0.83 -19.16 4.38
N GLN A 76 0.66 -18.68 5.61
CA GLN A 76 1.06 -19.42 6.82
C GLN A 76 0.33 -20.77 6.95
N GLY A 77 -0.94 -20.86 6.54
CA GLY A 77 -1.69 -22.10 6.48
C GLY A 77 -1.09 -23.13 5.51
N GLU A 78 -0.71 -22.68 4.31
CA GLU A 78 -0.04 -23.54 3.32
C GLU A 78 1.35 -23.99 3.80
N ILE A 79 2.13 -23.09 4.41
CA ILE A 79 3.43 -23.42 5.02
C ILE A 79 3.25 -24.53 6.05
N LYS A 80 2.33 -24.36 7.02
CA LYS A 80 2.06 -25.38 8.05
C LYS A 80 1.65 -26.73 7.45
N ARG A 81 0.86 -26.72 6.37
CA ARG A 81 0.45 -27.94 5.68
C ARG A 81 1.65 -28.64 5.03
N LEU A 82 2.54 -27.90 4.37
CA LEU A 82 3.72 -28.44 3.72
C LEU A 82 4.75 -28.94 4.74
N GLU A 83 5.00 -28.17 5.81
CA GLU A 83 5.85 -28.60 6.94
C GLU A 83 5.31 -29.87 7.59
N GLY A 84 4.01 -29.96 7.82
CA GLY A 84 3.37 -31.16 8.36
C GLY A 84 3.58 -32.40 7.48
N LYS A 85 3.49 -32.24 6.15
CA LYS A 85 3.78 -33.32 5.20
C LYS A 85 5.27 -33.70 5.21
N LEU A 86 6.16 -32.72 5.21
CA LEU A 86 7.61 -32.93 5.15
C LEU A 86 8.21 -33.43 6.46
N ASN A 87 7.57 -33.17 7.61
CA ASN A 87 7.93 -33.74 8.90
C ASN A 87 7.38 -35.15 9.13
N ASN A 88 6.39 -35.57 8.34
CA ASN A 88 5.87 -36.93 8.42
C ASN A 88 6.88 -37.91 7.80
N GLN A 89 7.61 -38.63 8.64
CA GLN A 89 8.58 -39.63 8.22
C GLN A 89 7.98 -40.70 7.30
N GLY A 90 6.70 -41.04 7.46
CA GLY A 90 6.00 -41.97 6.58
C GLY A 90 5.80 -41.42 5.17
N PHE A 91 5.62 -40.10 5.01
CA PHE A 91 5.57 -39.45 3.70
C PHE A 91 6.97 -39.37 3.08
N VAL A 92 7.96 -38.91 3.85
CA VAL A 92 9.35 -38.75 3.36
C VAL A 92 9.96 -40.10 2.95
N ALA A 93 9.69 -41.17 3.69
CA ALA A 93 10.24 -42.49 3.40
C ALA A 93 9.53 -43.23 2.25
N LYS A 94 8.27 -42.89 1.95
CA LYS A 94 7.46 -43.59 0.92
C LYS A 94 7.24 -42.79 -0.36
N ALA A 95 7.32 -41.47 -0.30
CA ALA A 95 7.14 -40.63 -1.48
C ALA A 95 8.41 -40.64 -2.35
N PRO A 96 8.26 -40.59 -3.69
CA PRO A 96 9.41 -40.43 -4.58
C PRO A 96 10.19 -39.16 -4.26
N GLU A 97 11.52 -39.23 -4.39
CA GLU A 97 12.42 -38.11 -4.08
C GLU A 97 12.05 -36.83 -4.84
N ALA A 98 11.66 -36.95 -6.11
CA ALA A 98 11.18 -35.83 -6.93
C ALA A 98 9.94 -35.13 -6.34
N VAL A 99 9.05 -35.89 -5.66
CA VAL A 99 7.86 -35.32 -5.01
C VAL A 99 8.27 -34.61 -3.72
N VAL A 100 9.16 -35.19 -2.93
CA VAL A 100 9.67 -34.56 -1.70
C VAL A 100 10.44 -33.28 -2.02
N ALA A 101 11.30 -33.29 -3.04
CA ALA A 101 12.03 -32.11 -3.50
C ALA A 101 11.07 -31.00 -3.95
N LYS A 102 10.04 -31.34 -4.75
CA LYS A 102 9.03 -30.37 -5.19
C LYS A 102 8.23 -29.76 -4.05
N GLU A 103 7.88 -30.54 -3.02
CA GLU A 103 7.16 -30.00 -1.85
C GLU A 103 8.09 -29.13 -0.98
N ARG A 104 9.40 -29.42 -0.90
CA ARG A 104 10.39 -28.54 -0.25
C ARG A 104 10.58 -27.23 -1.00
N GLU A 105 10.68 -27.27 -2.32
CA GLU A 105 10.78 -26.06 -3.15
C GLU A 105 9.54 -25.17 -2.99
N LYS A 106 8.35 -25.77 -3.01
CA LYS A 106 7.11 -25.03 -2.70
C LYS A 106 7.14 -24.39 -1.31
N LEU A 107 7.64 -25.11 -0.30
CA LEU A 107 7.75 -24.57 1.06
C LEU A 107 8.61 -23.31 1.09
N VAL A 108 9.78 -23.35 0.45
CA VAL A 108 10.68 -22.19 0.34
C VAL A 108 9.99 -21.03 -0.38
N GLY A 109 9.32 -21.28 -1.51
CA GLY A 109 8.60 -20.24 -2.23
C GLY A 109 7.49 -19.57 -1.41
N TYR A 110 6.75 -20.34 -0.60
CA TYR A 110 5.75 -19.77 0.31
C TYR A 110 6.38 -18.98 1.47
N GLN A 111 7.52 -19.43 2.00
CA GLN A 111 8.26 -18.69 3.02
C GLN A 111 8.77 -17.33 2.50
N GLU A 112 9.34 -17.30 1.28
CA GLU A 112 9.74 -16.04 0.64
C GLU A 112 8.54 -15.11 0.39
N THR A 113 7.41 -15.67 -0.04
CA THR A 113 6.17 -14.92 -0.24
C THR A 113 5.67 -14.34 1.07
N LEU A 114 5.73 -15.11 2.17
CA LEU A 114 5.34 -14.64 3.50
C LEU A 114 6.19 -13.45 3.94
N THR A 115 7.51 -13.52 3.81
CA THR A 115 8.42 -12.42 4.16
C THR A 115 8.08 -11.14 3.40
N LYS A 116 7.86 -11.24 2.09
CA LYS A 116 7.48 -10.08 1.26
C LYS A 116 6.14 -9.46 1.68
N LEU A 117 5.16 -10.30 2.03
CA LEU A 117 3.85 -9.83 2.53
C LEU A 117 3.99 -9.11 3.87
N GLU A 118 4.86 -9.60 4.77
CA GLU A 118 5.13 -8.98 6.07
C GLU A 118 5.86 -7.64 5.92
N GLU A 119 6.84 -7.55 5.02
CA GLU A 119 7.52 -6.29 4.68
C GLU A 119 6.57 -5.26 4.08
N GLN A 120 5.71 -5.68 3.15
CA GLN A 120 4.69 -4.81 2.56
C GLN A 120 3.70 -4.32 3.64
N MET A 121 3.25 -5.21 4.52
CA MET A 121 2.36 -4.86 5.62
C MET A 121 3.02 -3.85 6.58
N ALA A 122 4.31 -4.00 6.90
CA ALA A 122 5.06 -3.05 7.72
C ALA A 122 5.19 -1.67 7.04
N THR A 123 5.40 -1.65 5.72
CA THR A 123 5.47 -0.42 4.94
C THR A 123 4.13 0.33 4.96
N ILE A 124 3.02 -0.38 4.74
CA ILE A 124 1.67 0.20 4.81
C ILE A 124 1.33 0.63 6.24
N ALA A 125 1.76 -0.11 7.26
CA ALA A 125 1.56 0.27 8.66
C ALA A 125 2.30 1.56 9.05
N ALA A 126 3.40 1.90 8.37
CA ALA A 126 4.21 3.09 8.62
C ALA A 126 3.75 4.35 7.87
N LEU A 127 2.83 4.22 6.90
CA LEU A 127 2.17 5.34 6.19
C LEU A 127 1.04 5.95 7.01
#